data_AF-M2AS77-F1
#
_entry.id   AF-M2AS77-F1
#
_cell.length_a   1.000
_cell.length_b   1.000
_cell.length_c   1.000
_cell.angle_alpha   90.00
_cell.angle_beta   90.00
_cell.angle_gamma   90.00
#
_symmetry.space_group_name_H-M   'P 1'
#
loop_
_entity.id
_entity.type
_entity.pdbx_description
1 polymer ?
#
loop_
_entity_poly.entity_id
_entity_poly.type
_entity_poly.pdbx_seq_one_letter_code
_entity_poly.pdbx_strand_id
1 'polypeptide(L)'
;MKFDKSRVYTAVNADELPIGSKCIFADTVKGLRRKVEEDTYCVETFYRLHNNGGDDLFVGNDCAYCYAYLIEPPAEPKYKPFSNIDKAMEAIKKHGGWLKRKAGQTTMLVVGFDCDGCLLGNANYYSIRALFSDFVFADDGSPCGELVEE
;
A
#
# COMPACT_ATOMS: atom_id res chain seq x y z
N MET A 1 3.12 1.92 -25.80
CA MET A 1 4.37 1.24 -25.33
C MET A 1 4.62 0.02 -26.22
N LYS A 2 5.84 -0.50 -26.39
CA LYS A 2 6.01 -1.79 -27.10
C LYS A 2 5.63 -2.93 -26.17
N PHE A 3 4.79 -3.87 -26.63
CA PHE A 3 4.37 -5.01 -25.83
C PHE A 3 5.54 -5.97 -25.56
N ASP A 4 5.86 -6.15 -24.27
CA ASP A 4 6.88 -7.07 -23.77
C ASP A 4 6.22 -8.26 -23.06
N LYS A 5 6.46 -9.46 -23.58
CA LYS A 5 5.87 -10.69 -23.06
C LYS A 5 6.36 -11.04 -21.65
N SER A 6 7.56 -10.59 -21.26
CA SER A 6 8.13 -10.88 -19.93
C SER A 6 7.36 -10.20 -18.80
N ARG A 7 6.55 -9.20 -19.12
CA ARG A 7 5.76 -8.41 -18.16
C ARG A 7 4.31 -8.92 -18.04
N VAL A 8 3.99 -10.02 -18.70
CA VAL A 8 2.66 -10.62 -18.72
C VAL A 8 2.56 -11.65 -17.60
N TYR A 9 1.54 -11.47 -16.77
CA TYR A 9 1.13 -12.41 -15.74
C TYR A 9 -0.17 -13.10 -16.15
N THR A 10 -0.24 -14.38 -15.81
CA THR A 10 -1.33 -15.31 -16.10
C THR A 10 -1.62 -16.13 -14.86
N ALA A 11 -2.65 -16.98 -14.90
CA ALA A 11 -2.93 -17.93 -13.82
C ALA A 11 -1.73 -18.82 -13.42
N VAL A 12 -0.75 -19.02 -14.30
CA VAL A 12 0.43 -19.89 -14.03
C VAL A 12 1.46 -19.24 -13.10
N ASN A 13 1.52 -17.91 -13.06
CA ASN A 13 2.48 -17.13 -12.27
C ASN A 13 1.81 -15.97 -11.53
N ALA A 14 0.52 -16.13 -11.21
CA ALA A 14 -0.30 -15.05 -10.67
C ALA A 14 0.15 -14.61 -9.27
N ASP A 15 0.68 -15.55 -8.49
CA ASP A 15 1.24 -15.38 -7.15
C ASP A 15 2.54 -14.57 -7.13
N GLU A 16 3.26 -14.51 -8.25
CA GLU A 16 4.48 -13.73 -8.39
C GLU A 16 4.22 -12.23 -8.59
N LEU A 17 2.97 -11.82 -8.91
CA LEU A 17 2.63 -10.41 -9.11
C LEU A 17 2.42 -9.71 -7.76
N PRO A 18 3.21 -8.69 -7.40
CA PRO A 18 3.06 -8.05 -6.11
C PRO A 18 1.78 -7.20 -6.05
N ILE A 19 1.00 -7.36 -4.98
CA ILE A 19 -0.18 -6.52 -4.69
C ILE A 19 0.24 -5.04 -4.64
N GLY A 20 -0.58 -4.16 -5.23
CA GLY A 20 -0.31 -2.73 -5.34
C GLY A 20 0.43 -2.33 -6.63
N SER A 21 0.89 -3.29 -7.43
CA SER A 21 1.46 -3.03 -8.76
C SER A 21 0.51 -2.24 -9.64
N LYS A 22 1.04 -1.35 -10.49
CA LYS A 22 0.24 -0.80 -11.59
C LYS A 22 0.30 -1.72 -12.78
N CYS A 23 -0.86 -2.05 -13.31
CA CYS A 23 -1.03 -3.03 -14.36
C CYS A 23 -2.04 -2.55 -15.40
N ILE A 24 -1.96 -3.12 -16.59
CA ILE A 24 -3.05 -3.11 -17.56
C ILE A 24 -3.67 -4.50 -17.54
N PHE A 25 -4.99 -4.60 -17.50
CA PHE A 25 -5.70 -5.88 -17.43
C PHE A 25 -6.54 -6.17 -18.69
N ALA A 26 -6.70 -7.45 -19.03
CA ALA A 26 -7.58 -7.91 -20.10
C ALA A 26 -7.90 -9.41 -19.99
N ASP A 27 -8.96 -9.85 -20.66
CA ASP A 27 -9.34 -11.28 -20.72
C ASP A 27 -8.66 -12.06 -21.85
N THR A 28 -7.96 -11.36 -22.75
CA THR A 28 -7.24 -11.99 -23.87
C THR A 28 -5.89 -11.33 -24.10
N VAL A 29 -4.91 -12.10 -24.56
CA VAL A 29 -3.59 -11.59 -24.96
C VAL A 29 -3.70 -10.53 -26.07
N LYS A 30 -4.66 -10.69 -27.00
CA LYS A 30 -4.93 -9.70 -28.05
C LYS A 30 -5.42 -8.38 -27.47
N GLY A 31 -6.37 -8.43 -26.52
CA GLY A 31 -6.88 -7.25 -25.83
C GLY A 31 -5.80 -6.55 -25.01
N LEU A 32 -4.98 -7.33 -24.30
CA LEU A 32 -3.85 -6.83 -23.51
C LEU A 32 -2.84 -6.09 -24.38
N ARG A 33 -2.43 -6.70 -25.51
CA ARG A 33 -1.51 -6.09 -26.48
C ARG A 33 -2.05 -4.76 -26.99
N ARG A 34 -3.31 -4.75 -27.44
CA ARG A 34 -3.96 -3.54 -27.96
C ARG A 34 -3.92 -2.42 -26.92
N LYS A 35 -4.30 -2.70 -25.67
CA LYS A 35 -4.27 -1.70 -24.58
C LYS A 35 -2.85 -1.16 -24.34
N VAL A 36 -1.84 -2.02 -24.26
CA VAL A 36 -0.44 -1.60 -24.03
C VAL A 36 0.12 -0.72 -25.16
N GLU A 37 -0.23 -1.05 -26.40
CA GLU A 37 0.30 -0.37 -27.59
C GLU A 37 -0.46 0.93 -27.91
N GLU A 38 -1.76 0.97 -27.68
CA GLU A 38 -2.66 2.04 -28.16
C GLU A 38 -3.27 2.92 -27.05
N ASP A 39 -3.35 2.46 -25.79
CA ASP A 39 -4.13 3.13 -24.73
C ASP A 39 -3.37 3.26 -23.39
N THR A 40 -2.88 4.47 -23.12
CA THR A 40 -2.19 4.80 -21.87
C THR A 40 -3.12 5.07 -20.68
N TYR A 41 -4.44 5.15 -20.87
CA TYR A 41 -5.40 5.43 -19.79
C TYR A 41 -5.94 4.17 -19.10
N CYS A 42 -5.54 2.98 -19.55
CA CYS A 42 -5.99 1.68 -19.02
C CYS A 42 -5.18 1.16 -17.81
N VAL A 43 -4.37 2.01 -17.16
CA VAL A 43 -3.51 1.58 -16.04
C VAL A 43 -4.29 1.60 -14.73
N GLU A 44 -4.30 0.47 -14.04
CA GLU A 44 -5.06 0.23 -12.81
C GLU A 44 -4.15 -0.39 -11.73
N THR A 45 -4.58 -0.31 -10.47
CA THR A 45 -3.86 -0.95 -9.36
C THR A 45 -4.32 -2.40 -9.22
N PHE A 46 -3.38 -3.34 -9.11
CA PHE A 46 -3.66 -4.73 -8.76
C PHE A 46 -3.95 -4.86 -7.26
N TYR A 47 -5.15 -5.32 -6.91
CA TYR A 47 -5.59 -5.40 -5.51
C TYR A 47 -5.43 -6.79 -4.89
N ARG A 48 -5.79 -7.83 -5.64
CA ARG A 48 -5.77 -9.22 -5.17
C ARG A 48 -6.00 -10.19 -6.32
N LEU A 49 -5.72 -11.47 -6.07
CA LEU A 49 -6.26 -12.56 -6.88
C LEU A 49 -7.70 -12.87 -6.48
N HIS A 50 -8.46 -13.37 -7.45
CA HIS A 50 -9.78 -13.95 -7.24
C HIS A 50 -9.82 -15.34 -7.83
N ASN A 51 -10.13 -16.32 -6.99
CA ASN A 51 -10.35 -17.69 -7.40
C ASN A 51 -11.71 -18.16 -6.88
N ASN A 52 -12.55 -18.71 -7.75
CA ASN A 52 -13.85 -19.30 -7.40
C ASN A 52 -13.94 -20.76 -7.89
N GLY A 53 -12.88 -21.54 -7.68
CA GLY A 53 -12.77 -22.93 -8.14
C GLY A 53 -12.29 -23.08 -9.59
N GLY A 54 -11.68 -22.04 -10.16
CA GLY A 54 -11.13 -22.00 -11.51
C GLY A 54 -9.73 -21.42 -11.54
N ASP A 55 -9.33 -20.83 -12.66
CA ASP A 55 -8.06 -20.11 -12.79
C ASP A 55 -8.02 -18.85 -11.91
N ASP A 56 -6.83 -18.47 -11.45
CA ASP A 56 -6.62 -17.22 -10.73
C ASP A 56 -6.85 -16.01 -11.65
N LEU A 57 -7.75 -15.12 -11.24
CA LEU A 57 -8.05 -13.87 -11.94
C LEU A 57 -7.44 -12.68 -11.21
N PHE A 58 -6.96 -11.71 -11.97
CA PHE A 58 -6.38 -10.47 -11.46
C PHE A 58 -7.46 -9.43 -11.22
N VAL A 59 -7.56 -8.88 -10.01
CA VAL A 59 -8.55 -7.86 -9.67
C VAL A 59 -7.96 -6.45 -9.79
N GLY A 60 -8.53 -5.64 -10.68
CA GLY A 60 -8.25 -4.21 -10.88
C GLY A 60 -9.56 -3.41 -10.94
N ASN A 61 -9.63 -2.27 -10.24
CA ASN A 61 -10.83 -1.40 -10.12
C ASN A 61 -12.16 -2.17 -10.06
N ASP A 62 -12.25 -3.14 -9.14
CA ASP A 62 -13.43 -3.99 -8.88
C ASP A 62 -13.85 -4.97 -10.01
N CYS A 63 -13.08 -5.07 -11.10
CA CYS A 63 -13.24 -6.10 -12.13
C CYS A 63 -12.16 -7.20 -11.99
N ALA A 64 -12.44 -8.41 -12.49
CA ALA A 64 -11.50 -9.53 -12.51
C ALA A 64 -11.16 -9.93 -13.95
N TYR A 65 -9.87 -10.21 -14.21
CA TYR A 65 -9.34 -10.44 -15.56
C TYR A 65 -8.39 -11.63 -15.62
N CYS A 66 -8.31 -12.30 -16.77
CA CYS A 66 -7.43 -13.46 -16.94
C CYS A 66 -5.94 -13.11 -17.09
N TYR A 67 -5.62 -11.89 -17.53
CA TYR A 67 -4.24 -11.46 -17.79
C TYR A 67 -3.96 -10.09 -17.16
N ALA A 68 -2.75 -9.93 -16.64
CA ALA A 68 -2.20 -8.66 -16.22
C ALA A 68 -0.90 -8.36 -16.98
N TYR A 69 -0.67 -7.09 -17.30
CA TYR A 69 0.58 -6.59 -17.82
C TYR A 69 1.17 -5.60 -16.83
N LEU A 70 2.30 -5.93 -16.21
CA LEU A 70 2.95 -5.10 -15.22
C LEU A 70 3.50 -3.82 -15.85
N ILE A 71 3.10 -2.65 -15.37
CA ILE A 71 3.60 -1.32 -15.77
C ILE A 71 4.67 -0.83 -14.80
N GLU A 72 4.40 -0.94 -13.52
CA GLU A 72 5.37 -0.69 -12.44
C GLU A 72 5.03 -1.63 -11.28
N PRO A 73 6.05 -2.20 -10.60
CA PRO A 73 5.83 -2.85 -9.31
C PRO A 73 5.19 -1.87 -8.33
N PRO A 74 4.61 -2.33 -7.20
CA PRO A 74 4.15 -1.41 -6.17
C PRO A 74 5.30 -0.47 -5.84
N ALA A 75 5.00 0.81 -5.72
CA ALA A 75 5.96 1.73 -5.13
C ALA A 75 6.40 1.14 -3.80
N GLU A 76 7.71 1.02 -3.59
CA GLU A 76 8.22 0.56 -2.30
C GLU A 76 7.58 1.41 -1.20
N PRO A 77 7.20 0.79 -0.07
CA PRO A 77 6.60 1.54 1.01
C PRO A 77 7.60 2.61 1.44
N LYS A 78 7.32 3.87 1.07
CA LYS A 78 8.15 5.04 1.41
C LYS A 78 8.37 5.17 2.91
N TYR A 79 7.51 4.54 3.70
CA TYR A 79 7.59 4.53 5.15
C TYR A 79 7.51 3.11 5.68
N LYS A 80 8.25 2.86 6.76
CA LYS A 80 8.17 1.65 7.59
C LYS A 80 7.88 2.05 9.04
N PRO A 81 7.43 1.13 9.91
CA PRO A 81 7.34 1.43 11.34
C PRO A 81 8.67 1.93 11.89
N PHE A 82 8.64 2.80 12.91
CA PHE A 82 9.86 3.19 13.59
C PHE A 82 10.60 1.97 14.13
N SER A 83 11.92 2.00 14.02
CA SER A 83 12.80 0.92 14.46
C SER A 83 12.89 0.81 15.99
N ASN A 84 12.60 1.90 16.70
CA ASN A 84 12.53 1.95 18.16
C ASN A 84 11.68 3.15 18.63
N ILE A 85 11.40 3.21 19.94
CA ILE A 85 10.57 4.26 20.51
C ILE A 85 11.25 5.63 20.51
N ASP A 86 12.57 5.70 20.64
CA ASP A 86 13.28 6.98 20.69
C ASP A 86 13.07 7.78 19.40
N LYS A 87 13.24 7.12 18.25
CA LYS A 87 12.95 7.72 16.94
C LYS A 87 11.48 8.08 16.77
N ALA A 88 10.57 7.23 17.26
CA ALA A 88 9.15 7.53 17.22
C ALA A 88 8.85 8.82 18.02
N MET A 89 9.41 8.96 19.21
CA MET A 89 9.20 10.11 20.08
C MET A 89 9.85 11.39 19.55
N GLU A 90 11.02 11.30 18.91
CA GLU A 90 11.63 12.42 18.20
C GLU A 90 10.71 12.95 17.10
N ALA A 91 10.18 12.06 16.25
CA ALA A 91 9.23 12.43 15.19
C ALA A 91 7.92 12.98 15.77
N ILE A 92 7.32 12.29 16.74
CA ILE A 92 6.09 12.72 17.42
C ILE A 92 6.24 14.12 18.01
N LYS A 93 7.35 14.42 18.68
CA LYS A 93 7.61 15.77 19.22
C LYS A 93 7.74 16.81 18.12
N LYS A 94 8.42 16.48 17.01
CA LYS A 94 8.56 17.36 15.85
C LYS A 94 7.20 17.71 15.22
N HIS A 95 6.27 16.76 15.22
CA HIS A 95 4.88 16.91 14.75
C HIS A 95 3.91 17.38 15.86
N GLY A 96 4.41 17.95 16.95
CA GLY A 96 3.60 18.56 18.01
C GLY A 96 2.84 17.58 18.92
N GLY A 97 3.08 16.27 18.80
CA GLY A 97 2.52 15.24 19.67
C GLY A 97 1.14 14.71 19.29
N TRP A 98 0.55 15.22 18.20
CA TRP A 98 -0.83 14.90 17.82
C TRP A 98 -0.89 13.90 16.67
N LEU A 99 -1.67 12.83 16.86
CA LEU A 99 -1.88 11.76 15.90
C LEU A 99 -3.33 11.72 15.45
N LYS A 100 -3.57 11.53 14.16
CA LYS A 100 -4.91 11.35 13.58
C LYS A 100 -5.11 9.89 13.19
N ARG A 101 -6.24 9.30 13.61
CA ARG A 101 -6.60 7.93 13.23
C ARG A 101 -7.01 7.89 11.75
N LYS A 102 -6.50 6.91 10.99
CA LYS A 102 -6.84 6.73 9.56
C LYS A 102 -8.31 6.33 9.38
N ALA A 103 -8.80 5.40 10.20
CA ALA A 103 -10.19 4.98 10.24
C ALA A 103 -11.03 5.98 11.05
N GLY A 104 -11.20 7.21 10.54
CA GLY A 104 -12.06 8.24 11.12
C GLY A 104 -11.48 9.65 11.08
N GLN A 105 -12.06 10.55 11.87
CA GLN A 105 -11.59 11.95 12.02
C GLN A 105 -11.13 12.27 13.45
N THR A 106 -10.82 11.26 14.25
CA THR A 106 -10.37 11.47 15.64
C THR A 106 -8.88 11.78 15.68
N THR A 107 -8.54 12.90 16.30
CA THR A 107 -7.17 13.29 16.62
C THR A 107 -6.92 13.10 18.12
N MET A 108 -5.77 12.56 18.48
CA MET A 108 -5.40 12.22 19.86
C MET A 108 -3.99 12.70 20.17
N LEU A 109 -3.79 13.20 21.38
CA LEU A 109 -2.48 13.58 21.90
C LEU A 109 -1.76 12.34 22.44
N VAL A 110 -0.46 12.23 22.20
CA VAL A 110 0.41 11.27 22.90
C VAL A 110 0.66 11.78 24.31
N VAL A 111 0.25 11.01 25.32
CA VAL A 111 0.30 11.39 26.74
C VAL A 111 1.33 10.60 27.56
N GLY A 112 1.87 9.52 27.00
CA GLY A 112 2.92 8.71 27.61
C GLY A 112 3.52 7.73 26.62
N PHE A 113 4.65 7.13 26.97
CA PHE A 113 5.31 6.09 26.18
C PHE A 113 6.15 5.18 27.08
N ASP A 114 6.48 4.00 26.59
CA ASP A 114 7.39 3.04 27.22
C ASP A 114 8.39 2.51 26.18
N CYS A 115 8.95 1.30 26.34
CA CYS A 115 9.91 0.76 25.38
C CYS A 115 9.31 0.39 24.00
N ASP A 116 8.00 0.17 23.89
CA ASP A 116 7.40 -0.47 22.72
C ASP A 116 6.27 0.35 22.06
N GLY A 117 5.83 1.44 22.69
CA GLY A 117 4.67 2.17 22.20
C GLY A 117 4.30 3.41 23.00
N CYS A 118 3.10 3.91 22.72
CA CYS A 118 2.57 5.15 23.27
C CYS A 118 1.18 4.96 23.88
N LEU A 119 0.94 5.66 24.99
CA LEU A 119 -0.39 5.90 25.53
C LEU A 119 -0.97 7.16 24.87
N LEU A 120 -2.17 7.06 24.32
CA LEU A 120 -2.88 8.20 23.73
C LEU A 120 -3.93 8.76 24.68
N GLY A 121 -4.40 9.98 24.42
CA GLY A 121 -5.38 10.69 25.26
C GLY A 121 -6.74 10.01 25.48
N ASN A 122 -7.00 8.90 24.78
CA ASN A 122 -8.14 8.01 25.02
C ASN A 122 -7.84 6.89 26.04
N ALA A 123 -6.69 6.96 26.72
CA ALA A 123 -6.17 5.96 27.66
C ALA A 123 -5.89 4.57 27.04
N ASN A 124 -5.79 4.48 25.71
CA ASN A 124 -5.38 3.25 25.05
C ASN A 124 -3.89 3.28 24.68
N TYR A 125 -3.26 2.12 24.81
CA TYR A 125 -1.87 1.88 24.46
C TYR A 125 -1.75 1.34 23.04
N TYR A 126 -0.81 1.88 22.27
CA TYR A 126 -0.54 1.49 20.89
C TYR A 126 0.95 1.25 20.69
N SER A 127 1.30 0.07 20.19
CA SER A 127 2.67 -0.23 19.78
C SER A 127 3.12 0.67 18.62
N ILE A 128 4.42 0.82 18.44
CA ILE A 128 5.01 1.53 17.28
C ILE A 128 4.45 1.02 15.94
N ARG A 129 4.23 -0.29 15.82
CA ARG A 129 3.61 -0.89 14.62
C ARG A 129 2.16 -0.43 14.44
N ALA A 130 1.37 -0.43 15.51
CA ALA A 130 -0.01 0.04 15.48
C ALA A 130 -0.08 1.55 15.16
N LEU A 131 0.86 2.35 15.68
CA LEU A 131 0.97 3.77 15.31
C LEU A 131 1.16 3.93 13.80
N PHE A 132 2.09 3.18 13.20
CA PHE A 132 2.31 3.21 11.75
C PHE A 132 1.09 2.74 10.95
N SER A 133 0.44 1.66 11.39
CA SER A 133 -0.71 1.06 10.69
C SER A 133 -1.96 1.92 10.76
N ASP A 134 -2.28 2.49 11.93
CA ASP A 134 -3.59 3.06 12.22
C ASP A 134 -3.61 4.58 12.30
N PHE A 135 -2.44 5.23 12.37
CA PHE A 135 -2.32 6.67 12.60
C PHE A 135 -1.42 7.36 11.57
N VAL A 136 -1.63 8.68 11.46
CA VAL A 136 -0.79 9.64 10.73
C VAL A 136 -0.54 10.86 11.63
N PHE A 137 0.51 11.63 11.36
CA PHE A 137 0.73 12.90 12.05
C PHE A 137 -0.40 13.89 11.73
N ALA A 138 -0.90 14.59 12.74
CA ALA A 138 -2.12 15.39 12.59
C ALA A 138 -1.89 16.72 11.85
N ASP A 139 -0.66 17.22 11.83
CA ASP A 139 -0.26 18.48 11.22
C ASP A 139 -0.11 18.39 9.69
N ASP A 140 0.50 17.33 9.17
CA ASP A 140 0.77 17.16 7.74
C ASP A 140 0.18 15.89 7.10
N GLY A 141 -0.37 14.98 7.90
CA GLY A 141 -0.97 13.73 7.43
C GLY A 141 0.03 12.64 7.02
N SER A 142 1.33 12.82 7.28
CA SER A 142 2.35 11.83 6.96
C SER A 142 2.27 10.59 7.86
N PRO A 143 2.67 9.40 7.39
CA PRO A 143 2.64 8.18 8.21
C PRO A 143 3.50 8.29 9.47
N CYS A 144 3.04 7.69 10.57
CA CYS A 144 3.83 7.57 11.80
C CYS A 144 4.91 6.49 11.66
N GLY A 145 5.92 6.75 10.84
CA GLY A 145 7.01 5.82 10.54
C GLY A 145 8.28 6.51 10.05
N GLU A 146 9.32 5.71 9.84
CA GLU A 146 10.58 6.16 9.24
C GLU A 146 10.44 6.16 7.72
N LEU A 147 10.96 7.21 7.08
CA LEU A 147 11.23 7.18 5.66
C LEU A 147 12.24 6.05 5.36
N VAL A 148 11.93 5.22 4.38
CA VAL A 148 12.90 4.31 3.80
C VAL A 148 13.69 5.15 2.80
N GLU A 149 14.92 5.54 3.15
CA GLU A 149 15.84 6.18 2.21
C GLU A 149 16.18 5.18 1.10
N GLU A 150 16.17 5.65 -0.15
CA GLU A 150 16.56 4.90 -1.35
C GLU A 150 18.08 4.66 -1.42
#